data_AF-W7A4K2-F1
#
_entry.id   AF-W7A4K2-F1
#
_cell.length_a   1.000
_cell.length_b   1.000
_cell.length_c   1.000
_cell.angle_alpha   90.00
_cell.angle_beta   90.00
_cell.angle_gamma   90.00
#
_symmetry.space_group_name_H-M   'P 1'
#
loop_
_entity.id
_entity.type
_entity.pdbx_description
1 polymer ?
#
loop_
_entity_poly.entity_id
_entity_poly.type
_entity_poly.pdbx_seq_one_letter_code
_entity_poly.pdbx_strand_id
1 'polypeptide(L)'
;MAPAMRPLAAANVLSQVQQAGRRTFTTNRPSLIASRARWTPRPTQNQIVLRQSVRQQSTGSAPKPKRFRLLRWSYRLTQLSILAGLGYIGYGIYETRNPADQPPPDPNKKTLVVLGTGWGSVSLLKKLDTENYNVVVVSPRNYFLFTPLLPSCTVGTIEHRSIMEPIRNFLRHKKAQVKYYEAEATKIDYEKKVVYISDDSDIKGDVSKTEVPFDMLVVGVGAENATFGIPGVKEHGLFLKEVGDAQRIRNRIMDCCETATFKDQSEEEKKRLLHMVVVGGGPTGVEFAGELQDFFHSDLKKWLPEIQDNFKVTLVEALPNVLPMFSKQLIDYTEKTFKEETIDIRTKTMVKNVTDKYIEAESSGPDGKKQLERIPYGLLVWATGNALRPIVKDLINQIPAQKDSRRGLAVNEYLVVKGTENVWAVGDCAVANYAPTAQVAAQEGAFLARMFNNMAKTAEIEGQLAELSIAQEKAPGKEARDKVFGEIKALQQRLRRIKSIGPFEYSHQGSLAYIGSEKAVADISWFAGNIASGGTITYIFWRSAYLSMCFSTRNRILVMLDWAKAKIFGRDVSRV
;
A
#
# COMPACT_ATOMS: atom_id res chain seq x y z
N MET A 1 -40.36 52.53 49.61
CA MET A 1 -39.39 53.49 50.20
C MET A 1 -38.13 53.49 49.34
N ALA A 2 -37.30 54.52 49.43
CA ALA A 2 -36.25 54.87 48.44
C ALA A 2 -34.94 55.26 49.18
N PRO A 3 -33.83 55.61 48.50
CA PRO A 3 -33.18 54.91 47.37
C PRO A 3 -31.64 54.84 47.52
N ALA A 4 -30.93 54.23 46.56
CA ALA A 4 -29.51 54.56 46.28
C ALA A 4 -29.18 54.49 44.78
N MET A 5 -28.54 55.56 44.29
CA MET A 5 -28.13 55.88 42.91
C MET A 5 -27.24 54.79 42.27
N ARG A 6 -27.52 54.29 41.06
CA ARG A 6 -27.37 54.82 39.66
C ARG A 6 -25.98 54.54 39.02
N PRO A 7 -25.88 54.39 37.67
CA PRO A 7 -24.84 53.57 37.04
C PRO A 7 -23.91 54.30 36.05
N LEU A 8 -22.83 53.61 35.64
CA LEU A 8 -22.16 53.78 34.35
C LEU A 8 -21.84 52.39 33.77
N ALA A 9 -22.18 52.16 32.50
CA ALA A 9 -21.94 50.90 31.79
C ALA A 9 -20.94 51.11 30.65
N ALA A 10 -19.94 50.23 30.54
CA ALA A 10 -19.01 50.20 29.41
C ALA A 10 -19.64 49.47 28.20
N ALA A 11 -19.36 49.95 26.99
CA ALA A 11 -20.04 49.48 25.78
C ALA A 11 -19.36 48.24 25.16
N ASN A 12 -20.19 47.33 24.62
CA ASN A 12 -19.73 46.22 23.79
C ASN A 12 -19.21 46.71 22.43
N VAL A 13 -18.20 46.02 21.90
CA VAL A 13 -17.60 46.29 20.59
C VAL A 13 -17.89 45.12 19.65
N LEU A 14 -18.58 45.37 18.52
CA LEU A 14 -18.32 44.69 17.24
C LEU A 14 -19.17 45.24 16.07
N SER A 15 -18.57 45.19 14.87
CA SER A 15 -19.20 45.07 13.53
C SER A 15 -19.87 46.29 12.85
N GLN A 16 -19.37 46.55 11.62
CA GLN A 16 -20.10 46.90 10.38
C GLN A 16 -20.90 48.24 10.23
N VAL A 17 -21.14 48.79 9.02
CA VAL A 17 -20.27 48.96 7.81
C VAL A 17 -20.88 49.99 6.81
N GLN A 18 -20.03 50.70 6.05
CA GLN A 18 -20.31 51.42 4.77
C GLN A 18 -21.14 52.74 4.69
N GLN A 19 -20.89 53.45 3.56
CA GLN A 19 -21.58 54.62 2.97
C GLN A 19 -21.42 56.00 3.66
N ALA A 20 -21.24 57.13 2.96
CA ALA A 20 -21.01 57.39 1.52
C ALA A 20 -20.41 58.80 1.23
N GLY A 21 -19.95 59.06 -0.01
CA GLY A 21 -19.59 60.40 -0.56
C GLY A 21 -18.06 60.68 -0.64
N ARG A 22 -17.34 60.51 -1.76
CA ARG A 22 -17.27 61.26 -3.06
C ARG A 22 -16.64 62.68 -3.03
N ARG A 23 -15.60 62.86 -3.89
CA ARG A 23 -15.17 64.09 -4.63
C ARG A 23 -14.44 65.21 -3.85
N THR A 24 -13.44 65.96 -4.38
CA THR A 24 -12.45 65.80 -5.49
C THR A 24 -11.35 66.90 -5.48
N PHE A 25 -10.20 66.65 -6.13
CA PHE A 25 -9.27 67.60 -6.82
C PHE A 25 -8.62 68.83 -6.10
N THR A 26 -7.31 68.69 -5.79
CA THR A 26 -6.15 69.55 -6.19
C THR A 26 -6.21 71.09 -6.25
N THR A 27 -5.21 71.78 -5.65
CA THR A 27 -4.03 72.38 -6.35
C THR A 27 -3.09 73.27 -5.46
N ASN A 28 -1.84 73.41 -5.91
CA ASN A 28 -0.90 74.56 -5.79
C ASN A 28 -0.19 75.03 -4.48
N ARG A 29 1.08 75.44 -4.70
CA ARG A 29 2.01 76.29 -3.90
C ARG A 29 1.80 77.80 -4.29
N PRO A 30 2.55 78.86 -3.85
CA PRO A 30 3.92 78.88 -3.27
C PRO A 30 4.34 80.05 -2.29
N SER A 31 5.64 80.08 -1.92
CA SER A 31 6.50 81.29 -1.74
C SER A 31 6.25 82.26 -0.53
N LEU A 32 7.17 83.11 -0.05
CA LEU A 32 8.62 83.37 -0.26
C LEU A 32 9.22 84.24 0.89
N ILE A 33 10.45 84.79 0.70
CA ILE A 33 11.17 85.80 1.53
C ILE A 33 11.93 85.17 2.73
N ALA A 34 13.23 85.38 3.01
CA ALA A 34 14.35 86.07 2.30
C ALA A 34 15.71 85.40 2.74
N SER A 35 16.94 85.93 2.73
CA SER A 35 17.51 87.29 2.55
C SER A 35 18.95 87.28 1.94
N ARG A 36 19.78 88.32 2.21
CA ARG A 36 21.02 88.67 1.48
C ARG A 36 22.35 88.33 2.20
N ALA A 37 23.36 87.96 1.41
CA ALA A 37 24.78 88.32 1.59
C ALA A 37 25.48 88.43 0.19
N ARG A 38 26.71 88.97 0.12
CA ARG A 38 27.53 89.16 -1.12
C ARG A 38 28.92 88.50 -0.96
N TRP A 39 29.88 88.60 -1.89
CA TRP A 39 29.98 88.09 -3.29
C TRP A 39 31.43 88.34 -3.76
N THR A 40 32.20 87.31 -4.17
CA THR A 40 33.55 87.45 -4.79
C THR A 40 33.78 86.36 -5.87
N PRO A 41 34.67 86.56 -6.87
CA PRO A 41 34.54 85.86 -8.16
C PRO A 41 35.76 85.08 -8.70
N ARG A 42 35.50 84.21 -9.69
CA ARG A 42 36.44 83.50 -10.62
C ARG A 42 37.28 82.36 -10.02
N PRO A 43 37.85 81.43 -10.84
CA PRO A 43 37.77 81.32 -12.31
C PRO A 43 37.08 80.03 -12.83
N THR A 44 36.36 80.15 -13.95
CA THR A 44 35.67 79.04 -14.63
C THR A 44 36.49 78.47 -15.79
N GLN A 45 37.52 77.65 -15.51
CA GLN A 45 38.33 77.06 -16.62
C GLN A 45 38.98 75.69 -16.35
N ASN A 46 38.33 74.78 -15.61
CA ASN A 46 38.80 73.38 -15.51
C ASN A 46 37.71 72.28 -15.46
N GLN A 47 36.42 72.62 -15.32
CA GLN A 47 35.35 71.61 -15.19
C GLN A 47 34.96 70.88 -16.50
N ILE A 48 35.35 71.39 -17.68
CA ILE A 48 35.03 70.74 -18.97
C ILE A 48 35.91 69.51 -19.18
N VAL A 49 37.22 69.64 -19.01
CA VAL A 49 38.19 68.53 -19.14
C VAL A 49 37.87 67.41 -18.14
N LEU A 50 37.60 67.77 -16.88
CA LEU A 50 37.23 66.83 -15.82
C LEU A 50 35.86 66.15 -16.04
N ARG A 51 34.93 66.78 -16.78
CA ARG A 51 33.70 66.11 -17.23
C ARG A 51 33.89 65.23 -18.46
N GLN A 52 34.88 65.50 -19.31
CA GLN A 52 35.18 64.65 -20.47
C GLN A 52 35.96 63.39 -20.09
N SER A 53 36.95 63.48 -19.19
CA SER A 53 37.71 62.31 -18.72
C SER A 53 36.82 61.28 -18.01
N VAL A 54 35.96 61.72 -17.10
CA VAL A 54 34.98 60.86 -16.41
C VAL A 54 33.98 60.25 -17.39
N ARG A 55 33.61 60.96 -18.47
CA ARG A 55 32.67 60.45 -19.49
C ARG A 55 33.31 59.44 -20.44
N GLN A 56 34.62 59.54 -20.71
CA GLN A 56 35.34 58.52 -21.48
C GLN A 56 35.65 57.26 -20.67
N GLN A 57 35.91 57.36 -19.35
CA GLN A 57 36.11 56.16 -18.50
C GLN A 57 34.82 55.37 -18.23
N SER A 58 33.64 55.95 -18.47
CA SER A 58 32.34 55.29 -18.27
C SER A 58 31.81 54.44 -19.44
N THR A 59 32.57 54.26 -20.52
CA THR A 59 32.18 53.38 -21.66
C THR A 59 32.60 51.92 -21.50
N GLY A 60 33.26 51.56 -20.38
CA GLY A 60 33.51 50.17 -20.02
C GLY A 60 32.20 49.43 -19.75
N SER A 61 31.83 48.49 -20.64
CA SER A 61 30.58 47.74 -20.51
C SER A 61 30.58 46.88 -19.24
N ALA A 62 29.78 47.25 -18.24
CA ALA A 62 29.66 46.50 -17.00
C ALA A 62 29.38 45.00 -17.28
N PRO A 63 30.18 44.06 -16.74
CA PRO A 63 30.05 42.65 -17.08
C PRO A 63 28.73 42.11 -16.55
N LYS A 64 27.76 41.89 -17.46
CA LYS A 64 26.42 41.35 -17.12
C LYS A 64 26.58 40.11 -16.24
N PRO A 65 26.02 40.08 -15.02
CA PRO A 65 26.40 39.11 -13.99
C PRO A 65 26.08 37.68 -14.43
N LYS A 66 27.11 36.90 -14.76
CA LYS A 66 26.99 35.55 -15.37
C LYS A 66 26.10 34.60 -14.55
N ARG A 67 26.07 34.75 -13.21
CA ARG A 67 25.16 34.02 -12.30
C ARG A 67 23.67 34.09 -12.72
N PHE A 68 23.18 35.24 -13.19
CA PHE A 68 21.77 35.38 -13.62
C PHE A 68 21.45 34.63 -14.92
N ARG A 69 22.43 34.37 -15.81
CA ARG A 69 22.19 33.59 -17.04
C ARG A 69 22.06 32.10 -16.72
N LEU A 70 22.89 31.58 -15.81
CA LEU A 70 22.78 30.23 -15.27
C LEU A 70 21.44 30.02 -14.55
N LEU A 71 21.07 30.92 -13.62
CA LEU A 71 19.81 30.81 -12.88
C LEU A 71 18.56 30.87 -13.78
N ARG A 72 18.60 31.67 -14.86
CA ARG A 72 17.52 31.70 -15.86
C ARG A 72 17.49 30.45 -16.74
N TRP A 73 18.63 29.80 -16.97
CA TRP A 73 18.69 28.55 -17.73
C TRP A 73 18.22 27.36 -16.88
N SER A 74 18.65 27.25 -15.62
CA SER A 74 18.16 26.23 -14.70
C SER A 74 16.66 26.39 -14.45
N TYR A 75 16.15 27.60 -14.22
CA TYR A 75 14.71 27.84 -14.10
C TYR A 75 13.93 27.39 -15.35
N ARG A 76 14.42 27.71 -16.56
CA ARG A 76 13.81 27.24 -17.82
C ARG A 76 13.87 25.72 -17.96
N LEU A 77 14.99 25.09 -17.57
CA LEU A 77 15.14 23.64 -17.58
C LEU A 77 14.13 22.99 -16.62
N THR A 78 14.00 23.50 -15.39
CA THR A 78 13.01 23.05 -14.41
C THR A 78 11.58 23.18 -14.94
N GLN A 79 11.22 24.31 -15.56
CA GLN A 79 9.89 24.50 -16.18
C GLN A 79 9.65 23.52 -17.33
N LEU A 80 10.65 23.28 -18.20
CA LEU A 80 10.55 22.29 -19.27
C LEU A 80 10.43 20.85 -18.72
N SER A 81 11.17 20.51 -17.67
CA SER A 81 11.07 19.21 -16.99
C SER A 81 9.72 19.00 -16.30
N ILE A 82 9.14 20.05 -15.71
CA ILE A 82 7.79 20.02 -15.15
C ILE A 82 6.76 19.81 -16.27
N LEU A 83 6.82 20.57 -17.36
CA LEU A 83 5.89 20.43 -18.48
C LEU A 83 6.02 19.05 -19.18
N ALA A 84 7.23 18.55 -19.36
CA ALA A 84 7.47 17.20 -19.90
C ALA A 84 6.97 16.11 -18.95
N GLY A 85 7.17 16.26 -17.64
CA GLY A 85 6.66 15.34 -16.61
C GLY A 85 5.13 15.32 -16.55
N LEU A 86 4.49 16.49 -16.61
CA LEU A 86 3.03 16.63 -16.69
C LEU A 86 2.48 16.03 -18.00
N GLY A 87 3.15 16.25 -19.12
CA GLY A 87 2.80 15.64 -20.41
C GLY A 87 2.91 14.12 -20.39
N TYR A 88 3.98 13.57 -19.82
CA TYR A 88 4.19 12.13 -19.65
C TYR A 88 3.14 11.49 -18.72
N ILE A 89 2.85 12.13 -17.58
CA ILE A 89 1.78 11.69 -16.66
C ILE A 89 0.41 11.77 -17.34
N GLY A 90 0.13 12.85 -18.07
CA GLY A 90 -1.12 13.03 -18.83
C GLY A 90 -1.30 11.95 -19.91
N TYR A 91 -0.23 11.64 -20.66
CA TYR A 91 -0.22 10.56 -21.65
C TYR A 91 -0.46 9.19 -20.99
N GLY A 92 0.25 8.86 -19.89
CA GLY A 92 0.04 7.61 -19.17
C GLY A 92 -1.36 7.47 -18.58
N ILE A 93 -1.98 8.57 -18.14
CA ILE A 93 -3.39 8.61 -17.71
C ILE A 93 -4.34 8.42 -18.90
N TYR A 94 -4.05 9.00 -20.06
CA TYR A 94 -4.82 8.78 -21.29
C TYR A 94 -4.76 7.31 -21.73
N GLU A 95 -3.56 6.72 -21.78
CA GLU A 95 -3.34 5.30 -22.10
C GLU A 95 -4.12 4.40 -21.13
N THR A 96 -3.95 4.60 -19.81
CA THR A 96 -4.65 3.84 -18.76
C THR A 96 -6.19 3.95 -18.82
N ARG A 97 -6.73 4.98 -19.49
CA ARG A 97 -8.18 5.18 -19.66
C ARG A 97 -8.73 4.66 -20.99
N ASN A 98 -7.88 4.37 -21.97
CA ASN A 98 -8.26 3.98 -23.32
C ASN A 98 -7.53 2.69 -23.72
N PRO A 99 -7.84 1.54 -23.08
CA PRO A 99 -7.22 0.27 -23.43
C PRO A 99 -7.59 -0.14 -24.85
N ALA A 100 -6.59 -0.63 -25.59
CA ALA A 100 -6.81 -1.19 -26.92
C ALA A 100 -7.75 -2.42 -26.90
N ASP A 101 -8.24 -2.79 -28.07
CA ASP A 101 -8.93 -4.06 -28.23
C ASP A 101 -7.99 -5.26 -28.14
N GLN A 102 -8.55 -6.36 -27.68
CA GLN A 102 -7.83 -7.58 -27.33
C GLN A 102 -8.34 -8.72 -28.21
N PRO A 103 -7.48 -9.48 -28.90
CA PRO A 103 -7.89 -10.66 -29.64
C PRO A 103 -8.54 -11.69 -28.69
N PRO A 104 -9.57 -12.42 -29.19
CA PRO A 104 -10.26 -13.43 -28.39
C PRO A 104 -9.35 -14.63 -28.08
N PRO A 105 -9.77 -15.50 -27.13
CA PRO A 105 -9.10 -16.78 -26.87
C PRO A 105 -8.91 -17.62 -28.13
N ASP A 106 -7.75 -18.25 -28.23
CA ASP A 106 -7.37 -19.14 -29.35
C ASP A 106 -7.57 -20.59 -28.90
N PRO A 107 -8.51 -21.37 -29.50
CA PRO A 107 -8.80 -22.74 -29.08
C PRO A 107 -7.60 -23.70 -29.03
N ASN A 108 -6.50 -23.37 -29.72
CA ASN A 108 -5.28 -24.19 -29.74
C ASN A 108 -4.35 -23.93 -28.54
N LYS A 109 -4.61 -22.89 -27.73
CA LYS A 109 -3.76 -22.49 -26.60
C LYS A 109 -4.27 -23.05 -25.27
N LYS A 110 -3.32 -23.44 -24.42
CA LYS A 110 -3.60 -23.97 -23.09
C LYS A 110 -4.34 -22.95 -22.22
N THR A 111 -5.35 -23.42 -21.51
CA THR A 111 -6.17 -22.64 -20.59
C THR A 111 -5.50 -22.56 -19.23
N LEU A 112 -5.11 -21.34 -18.84
CA LEU A 112 -4.47 -21.04 -17.56
C LEU A 112 -5.48 -20.36 -16.62
N VAL A 113 -5.95 -21.09 -15.62
CA VAL A 113 -6.82 -20.57 -14.57
C VAL A 113 -5.96 -20.04 -13.41
N VAL A 114 -6.20 -18.80 -13.00
CA VAL A 114 -5.54 -18.15 -11.86
C VAL A 114 -6.58 -17.79 -10.81
N LEU A 115 -6.47 -18.39 -9.62
CA LEU A 115 -7.37 -18.14 -8.49
C LEU A 115 -6.83 -17.02 -7.60
N GLY A 116 -7.71 -16.12 -7.18
CA GLY A 116 -7.40 -15.00 -6.29
C GLY A 116 -6.82 -13.78 -7.00
N THR A 117 -7.01 -12.61 -6.39
CA THR A 117 -6.54 -11.29 -6.85
C THR A 117 -5.60 -10.65 -5.82
N GLY A 118 -4.87 -11.49 -5.07
CA GLY A 118 -3.85 -11.09 -4.10
C GLY A 118 -2.44 -10.95 -4.70
N TRP A 119 -1.47 -10.67 -3.83
CA TRP A 119 -0.07 -10.40 -4.17
C TRP A 119 0.57 -11.40 -5.15
N GLY A 120 0.38 -12.71 -4.93
CA GLY A 120 0.92 -13.76 -5.81
C GLY A 120 0.32 -13.73 -7.21
N SER A 121 -0.99 -13.98 -7.31
CA SER A 121 -1.73 -14.00 -8.57
C SER A 121 -1.56 -12.73 -9.39
N VAL A 122 -1.60 -11.56 -8.75
CA VAL A 122 -1.46 -10.28 -9.43
C VAL A 122 -0.01 -9.98 -9.86
N SER A 123 0.99 -10.48 -9.15
CA SER A 123 2.40 -10.37 -9.56
C SER A 123 2.77 -11.33 -10.69
N LEU A 124 2.15 -12.52 -10.72
CA LEU A 124 2.14 -13.40 -11.89
C LEU A 124 1.50 -12.69 -13.08
N LEU A 125 0.23 -12.30 -12.96
CA LEU A 125 -0.54 -11.72 -14.05
C LEU A 125 0.11 -10.43 -14.58
N LYS A 126 0.77 -9.61 -13.74
CA LYS A 126 1.56 -8.45 -14.19
C LYS A 126 2.61 -8.84 -15.24
N LYS A 127 3.42 -9.87 -14.97
CA LYS A 127 4.60 -10.24 -15.77
C LYS A 127 4.35 -11.35 -16.80
N LEU A 128 3.22 -12.07 -16.70
CA LEU A 128 2.78 -13.06 -17.67
C LEU A 128 2.51 -12.42 -19.04
N ASP A 129 3.03 -13.02 -20.10
CA ASP A 129 2.71 -12.64 -21.48
C ASP A 129 1.50 -13.45 -21.97
N THR A 130 0.35 -12.78 -22.04
CA THR A 130 -0.96 -13.40 -22.27
C THR A 130 -1.16 -13.94 -23.68
N GLU A 131 -0.32 -13.58 -24.64
CA GLU A 131 -0.43 -14.11 -26.02
C GLU A 131 -0.22 -15.63 -26.10
N ASN A 132 0.40 -16.21 -25.07
CA ASN A 132 0.79 -17.63 -24.98
C ASN A 132 -0.30 -18.54 -24.39
N TYR A 133 -1.33 -17.99 -23.75
CA TYR A 133 -2.29 -18.76 -22.93
C TYR A 133 -3.70 -18.17 -22.98
N ASN A 134 -4.72 -19.02 -22.93
CA ASN A 134 -6.09 -18.59 -22.67
C ASN A 134 -6.23 -18.35 -21.16
N VAL A 135 -6.05 -17.11 -20.71
CA VAL A 135 -6.00 -16.80 -19.27
C VAL A 135 -7.41 -16.53 -18.73
N VAL A 136 -7.77 -17.24 -17.67
CA VAL A 136 -8.98 -17.01 -16.88
C VAL A 136 -8.59 -16.67 -15.45
N VAL A 137 -9.14 -15.60 -14.89
CA VAL A 137 -8.94 -15.17 -13.51
C VAL A 137 -10.25 -15.33 -12.75
N VAL A 138 -10.20 -15.95 -11.57
CA VAL A 138 -11.39 -16.17 -10.70
C VAL A 138 -11.09 -15.61 -9.31
N SER A 139 -11.90 -14.66 -8.85
CA SER A 139 -11.87 -14.20 -7.45
C SER A 139 -13.11 -13.36 -7.14
N PRO A 140 -13.69 -13.46 -5.93
CA PRO A 140 -14.82 -12.60 -5.53
C PRO A 140 -14.41 -11.13 -5.38
N ARG A 141 -13.10 -10.84 -5.23
CA ARG A 141 -12.59 -9.49 -5.05
C ARG A 141 -12.10 -8.90 -6.38
N ASN A 142 -12.85 -7.96 -6.94
CA ASN A 142 -12.56 -7.31 -8.24
C ASN A 142 -11.39 -6.32 -8.24
N TYR A 143 -10.69 -6.16 -7.12
CA TYR A 143 -9.54 -5.28 -6.95
C TYR A 143 -8.35 -6.02 -6.32
N PHE A 144 -7.14 -5.61 -6.72
CA PHE A 144 -5.93 -5.84 -5.94
C PHE A 144 -5.94 -4.90 -4.72
N LEU A 145 -5.55 -5.42 -3.56
CA LEU A 145 -5.43 -4.66 -2.31
C LEU A 145 -3.97 -4.54 -1.88
N PHE A 146 -3.46 -3.32 -1.76
CA PHE A 146 -2.13 -3.03 -1.22
C PHE A 146 -2.15 -3.12 0.32
N THR A 147 -2.20 -4.35 0.84
CA THR A 147 -2.43 -4.65 2.26
C THR A 147 -1.53 -3.94 3.29
N PRO A 148 -0.25 -3.57 3.04
CA PRO A 148 0.57 -2.89 4.05
C PRO A 148 0.09 -1.49 4.44
N LEU A 149 -0.80 -0.87 3.68
CA LEU A 149 -1.40 0.43 4.01
C LEU A 149 -2.87 0.30 4.46
N LEU A 150 -3.33 -0.92 4.73
CA LEU A 150 -4.66 -1.18 5.29
C LEU A 150 -4.82 -0.68 6.74
N PRO A 151 -3.82 -0.76 7.66
CA PRO A 151 -3.92 -0.16 8.99
C PRO A 151 -4.23 1.34 8.93
N SER A 152 -3.55 2.09 8.05
CA SER A 152 -3.79 3.51 7.80
C SER A 152 -5.21 3.87 7.34
N CYS A 153 -5.94 2.90 6.76
CA CYS A 153 -7.33 3.12 6.32
C CYS A 153 -8.34 3.09 7.48
N THR A 154 -8.04 2.37 8.57
CA THR A 154 -8.92 2.25 9.74
C THR A 154 -9.20 3.59 10.44
N VAL A 155 -8.28 4.55 10.32
CA VAL A 155 -8.37 5.88 10.93
C VAL A 155 -8.49 7.03 9.91
N GLY A 156 -8.44 6.73 8.61
CA GLY A 156 -8.49 7.77 7.57
C GLY A 156 -7.17 8.52 7.33
N THR A 157 -6.02 7.94 7.68
CA THR A 157 -4.69 8.43 7.23
C THR A 157 -4.53 8.25 5.71
N ILE A 158 -5.17 7.20 5.16
CA ILE A 158 -5.21 6.87 3.74
C ILE A 158 -6.64 6.43 3.38
N GLU A 159 -7.11 6.75 2.17
CA GLU A 159 -8.40 6.28 1.69
C GLU A 159 -8.34 4.83 1.19
N HIS A 160 -9.36 4.04 1.51
CA HIS A 160 -9.53 2.67 1.00
C HIS A 160 -9.31 2.58 -0.52
N ARG A 161 -9.92 3.50 -1.29
CA ARG A 161 -9.86 3.55 -2.76
C ARG A 161 -8.46 3.89 -3.32
N SER A 162 -7.55 4.41 -2.49
CA SER A 162 -6.17 4.74 -2.85
C SER A 162 -5.24 3.53 -2.81
N ILE A 163 -5.53 2.56 -1.94
CA ILE A 163 -4.77 1.29 -1.82
C ILE A 163 -5.36 0.15 -2.66
N MET A 164 -6.52 0.37 -3.29
CA MET A 164 -7.17 -0.55 -4.23
C MET A 164 -6.78 -0.25 -5.69
N GLU A 165 -6.60 -1.27 -6.52
CA GLU A 165 -6.57 -1.12 -8.00
C GLU A 165 -7.50 -2.14 -8.67
N PRO A 166 -8.47 -1.73 -9.52
CA PRO A 166 -9.39 -2.66 -10.18
C PRO A 166 -8.68 -3.65 -11.09
N ILE A 167 -9.02 -4.93 -10.96
CA ILE A 167 -8.43 -6.04 -11.71
C ILE A 167 -8.76 -5.92 -13.20
N ARG A 168 -10.01 -5.56 -13.53
CA ARG A 168 -10.45 -5.30 -14.91
C ARG A 168 -9.63 -4.20 -15.60
N ASN A 169 -9.12 -3.21 -14.85
CA ASN A 169 -8.28 -2.14 -15.40
C ASN A 169 -6.96 -2.71 -15.94
N PHE A 170 -6.15 -3.37 -15.09
CA PHE A 170 -4.86 -3.89 -15.55
C PHE A 170 -5.01 -5.05 -16.55
N LEU A 171 -6.08 -5.86 -16.46
CA LEU A 171 -6.35 -6.93 -17.41
C LEU A 171 -6.72 -6.44 -18.82
N ARG A 172 -7.37 -5.27 -18.96
CA ARG A 172 -7.61 -4.65 -20.27
C ARG A 172 -6.36 -4.07 -20.93
N HIS A 173 -5.27 -3.91 -20.18
CA HIS A 173 -3.96 -3.50 -20.71
C HIS A 173 -3.04 -4.70 -21.03
N LYS A 174 -3.62 -5.89 -21.20
CA LYS A 174 -2.93 -7.07 -21.73
C LYS A 174 -3.10 -7.19 -23.24
N LYS A 175 -2.10 -7.77 -23.91
CA LYS A 175 -2.07 -7.94 -25.37
C LYS A 175 -3.15 -8.88 -25.90
N ALA A 176 -3.61 -9.84 -25.09
CA ALA A 176 -4.64 -10.82 -25.44
C ALA A 176 -5.75 -10.80 -24.37
N GLN A 177 -6.96 -11.23 -24.75
CA GLN A 177 -8.10 -11.16 -23.84
C GLN A 177 -7.91 -12.06 -22.61
N VAL A 178 -8.06 -11.48 -21.43
CA VAL A 178 -8.12 -12.23 -20.16
C VAL A 178 -9.56 -12.24 -19.67
N LYS A 179 -10.14 -13.43 -19.49
CA LYS A 179 -11.47 -13.57 -18.89
C LYS A 179 -11.34 -13.37 -17.38
N TYR A 180 -12.19 -12.53 -16.78
CA TYR A 180 -12.28 -12.39 -15.33
C TYR A 180 -13.69 -12.70 -14.83
N TYR A 181 -13.79 -13.65 -13.92
CA TYR A 181 -14.99 -13.99 -13.18
C TYR A 181 -14.90 -13.43 -11.75
N GLU A 182 -15.90 -12.64 -11.41
CA GLU A 182 -16.14 -12.06 -10.09
C GLU A 182 -16.99 -13.07 -9.32
N ALA A 183 -16.30 -14.03 -8.70
CA ALA A 183 -16.88 -15.26 -8.17
C ALA A 183 -15.92 -15.94 -7.19
N GLU A 184 -16.45 -16.59 -6.16
CA GLU A 184 -15.70 -17.53 -5.33
C GLU A 184 -15.46 -18.85 -6.08
N ALA A 185 -14.22 -19.35 -6.04
CA ALA A 185 -13.93 -20.73 -6.39
C ALA A 185 -14.27 -21.62 -5.20
N THR A 186 -15.30 -22.45 -5.33
CA THR A 186 -15.88 -23.23 -4.22
C THR A 186 -15.26 -24.62 -4.10
N LYS A 187 -14.88 -25.24 -5.23
CA LYS A 187 -14.17 -26.52 -5.30
C LYS A 187 -13.20 -26.54 -6.49
N ILE A 188 -12.03 -27.15 -6.30
CA ILE A 188 -11.15 -27.61 -7.39
C ILE A 188 -11.39 -29.12 -7.52
N ASP A 189 -11.54 -29.64 -8.73
CA ASP A 189 -11.62 -31.07 -9.02
C ASP A 189 -10.44 -31.40 -9.91
N TYR A 190 -9.39 -31.93 -9.28
CA TYR A 190 -8.08 -32.13 -9.90
C TYR A 190 -8.12 -33.22 -10.97
N GLU A 191 -8.90 -34.28 -10.76
CA GLU A 191 -9.02 -35.40 -11.71
C GLU A 191 -9.72 -34.97 -13.00
N LYS A 192 -10.83 -34.23 -12.89
CA LYS A 192 -11.55 -33.68 -14.07
C LYS A 192 -10.92 -32.41 -14.65
N LYS A 193 -9.96 -31.81 -13.94
CA LYS A 193 -9.32 -30.52 -14.25
C LYS A 193 -10.33 -29.38 -14.44
N VAL A 194 -11.28 -29.26 -13.50
CA VAL A 194 -12.24 -28.15 -13.45
C VAL A 194 -12.19 -27.42 -12.10
N VAL A 195 -12.49 -26.12 -12.13
CA VAL A 195 -12.79 -25.32 -10.93
C VAL A 195 -14.27 -24.97 -10.95
N TYR A 196 -15.00 -25.34 -9.91
CA TYR A 196 -16.38 -24.91 -9.70
C TYR A 196 -16.37 -23.51 -9.10
N ILE A 197 -17.13 -22.60 -9.69
CA ILE A 197 -17.23 -21.20 -9.28
C ILE A 197 -18.68 -20.83 -8.97
N SER A 198 -18.86 -19.98 -7.96
CA SER A 198 -20.14 -19.37 -7.62
C SER A 198 -19.98 -17.86 -7.59
N ASP A 199 -20.88 -17.15 -8.28
CA ASP A 199 -21.17 -15.77 -7.96
C ASP A 199 -21.57 -15.70 -6.47
N ASP A 200 -21.01 -14.75 -5.72
CA ASP A 200 -21.25 -14.53 -4.28
C ASP A 200 -22.00 -13.21 -3.98
N SER A 201 -22.32 -12.40 -5.01
CA SER A 201 -23.05 -11.13 -4.87
C SER A 201 -24.55 -11.30 -4.57
N ASP A 202 -25.24 -10.27 -4.08
CA ASP A 202 -26.69 -10.36 -3.85
C ASP A 202 -27.53 -10.37 -5.15
N ILE A 203 -26.93 -10.00 -6.30
CA ILE A 203 -27.62 -9.85 -7.58
C ILE A 203 -27.36 -11.09 -8.45
N LYS A 204 -28.30 -12.05 -8.46
CA LYS A 204 -28.20 -13.27 -9.27
C LYS A 204 -28.93 -13.13 -10.61
N GLY A 205 -28.25 -13.49 -11.69
CA GLY A 205 -28.88 -13.82 -12.97
C GLY A 205 -29.14 -15.34 -13.11
N ASP A 206 -29.70 -15.74 -14.25
CA ASP A 206 -30.09 -17.13 -14.56
C ASP A 206 -28.96 -18.16 -14.34
N VAL A 207 -27.71 -17.74 -14.57
CA VAL A 207 -26.50 -18.53 -14.29
C VAL A 207 -25.67 -17.82 -13.23
N SER A 208 -25.68 -18.37 -12.01
CA SER A 208 -24.89 -17.90 -10.86
C SER A 208 -23.81 -18.90 -10.41
N LYS A 209 -23.77 -20.10 -11.00
CA LYS A 209 -22.79 -21.15 -10.74
C LYS A 209 -22.38 -21.81 -12.05
N THR A 210 -21.09 -22.12 -12.21
CA THR A 210 -20.58 -22.81 -13.40
C THR A 210 -19.25 -23.51 -13.08
N GLU A 211 -18.77 -24.33 -14.01
CA GLU A 211 -17.42 -24.91 -13.98
C GLU A 211 -16.50 -24.20 -14.98
N VAL A 212 -15.20 -24.19 -14.68
CA VAL A 212 -14.14 -23.61 -15.51
C VAL A 212 -13.06 -24.67 -15.71
N PRO A 213 -12.92 -25.26 -16.92
CA PRO A 213 -11.85 -26.22 -17.21
C PRO A 213 -10.47 -25.55 -17.26
N PHE A 214 -9.41 -26.32 -16.96
CA PHE A 214 -8.03 -25.84 -16.99
C PHE A 214 -7.04 -26.86 -17.56
N ASP A 215 -6.07 -26.37 -18.33
CA ASP A 215 -4.83 -27.10 -18.61
C ASP A 215 -3.80 -26.86 -17.51
N MET A 216 -3.78 -25.65 -16.95
CA MET A 216 -2.85 -25.18 -15.93
C MET A 216 -3.60 -24.38 -14.86
N LEU A 217 -3.32 -24.62 -13.58
CA LEU A 217 -3.99 -23.95 -12.46
C LEU A 217 -2.98 -23.28 -11.53
N VAL A 218 -3.22 -22.02 -11.16
CA VAL A 218 -2.45 -21.31 -10.12
C VAL A 218 -3.38 -20.95 -8.96
N VAL A 219 -3.11 -21.52 -7.79
CA VAL A 219 -3.82 -21.26 -6.54
C VAL A 219 -3.13 -20.12 -5.78
N GLY A 220 -3.67 -18.91 -5.86
CA GLY A 220 -3.18 -17.72 -5.14
C GLY A 220 -4.27 -17.06 -4.27
N VAL A 221 -5.15 -17.87 -3.68
CA VAL A 221 -6.28 -17.44 -2.83
C VAL A 221 -5.87 -16.91 -1.45
N GLY A 222 -4.61 -17.14 -1.05
CA GLY A 222 -4.08 -16.76 0.25
C GLY A 222 -4.79 -17.45 1.43
N ALA A 223 -4.63 -16.86 2.61
CA ALA A 223 -5.18 -17.37 3.88
C ALA A 223 -6.37 -16.54 4.39
N GLU A 224 -7.16 -17.14 5.26
CA GLU A 224 -8.14 -16.46 6.12
C GLU A 224 -7.55 -16.20 7.53
N ASN A 225 -8.27 -15.47 8.38
CA ASN A 225 -7.82 -15.15 9.74
C ASN A 225 -7.98 -16.37 10.67
N ALA A 226 -6.94 -16.72 11.43
CA ALA A 226 -7.01 -17.79 12.42
C ALA A 226 -7.52 -17.29 13.78
N THR A 227 -8.59 -17.91 14.28
CA THR A 227 -9.08 -17.70 15.66
C THR A 227 -8.45 -18.68 16.66
N PHE A 228 -7.65 -19.64 16.20
CA PHE A 228 -7.07 -20.74 16.99
C PHE A 228 -8.08 -21.58 17.79
N GLY A 229 -9.37 -21.51 17.46
CA GLY A 229 -10.45 -22.16 18.21
C GLY A 229 -10.91 -21.40 19.47
N ILE A 230 -10.43 -20.17 19.68
CA ILE A 230 -10.83 -19.31 20.80
C ILE A 230 -12.29 -18.85 20.58
N PRO A 231 -13.21 -19.08 21.54
CA PRO A 231 -14.61 -18.65 21.42
C PRO A 231 -14.77 -17.12 21.37
N GLY A 232 -15.82 -16.66 20.69
CA GLY A 232 -16.21 -15.24 20.61
C GLY A 232 -15.39 -14.37 19.65
N VAL A 233 -14.29 -14.89 19.09
CA VAL A 233 -13.40 -14.12 18.18
C VAL A 233 -14.09 -13.75 16.86
N LYS A 234 -14.96 -14.61 16.31
CA LYS A 234 -15.71 -14.30 15.08
C LYS A 234 -16.96 -13.46 15.35
N GLU A 235 -17.47 -13.56 16.57
CA GLU A 235 -18.75 -13.03 17.02
C GLU A 235 -18.65 -11.59 17.53
N HIS A 236 -17.51 -11.22 18.13
CA HIS A 236 -17.29 -9.92 18.76
C HIS A 236 -16.01 -9.20 18.30
N GLY A 237 -15.01 -9.94 17.82
CA GLY A 237 -13.76 -9.38 17.29
C GLY A 237 -13.88 -8.87 15.86
N LEU A 238 -13.10 -7.84 15.52
CA LEU A 238 -12.94 -7.35 14.14
C LEU A 238 -11.56 -7.74 13.61
N PHE A 239 -11.51 -8.53 12.52
CA PHE A 239 -10.27 -8.80 11.81
C PHE A 239 -9.73 -7.54 11.11
N LEU A 240 -8.50 -7.61 10.58
CA LEU A 240 -7.92 -6.57 9.72
C LEU A 240 -7.18 -7.23 8.53
N LYS A 241 -7.94 -7.71 7.54
CA LYS A 241 -7.41 -8.42 6.34
C LYS A 241 -7.89 -7.78 5.03
N GLU A 242 -9.12 -7.28 4.98
CA GLU A 242 -9.77 -6.72 3.77
C GLU A 242 -10.29 -5.28 3.97
N VAL A 243 -10.68 -4.61 2.87
CA VAL A 243 -11.19 -3.21 2.90
C VAL A 243 -12.40 -3.05 3.81
N GLY A 244 -13.38 -3.96 3.71
CA GLY A 244 -14.58 -3.92 4.54
C GLY A 244 -14.29 -4.12 6.03
N ASP A 245 -13.14 -4.70 6.40
CA ASP A 245 -12.72 -4.81 7.80
C ASP A 245 -12.28 -3.46 8.34
N ALA A 246 -11.47 -2.72 7.58
CA ALA A 246 -11.01 -1.39 7.97
C ALA A 246 -12.19 -0.41 8.12
N GLN A 247 -13.22 -0.51 7.28
CA GLN A 247 -14.47 0.24 7.44
C GLN A 247 -15.22 -0.13 8.73
N ARG A 248 -15.38 -1.44 9.05
CA ARG A 248 -16.04 -1.87 10.29
C ARG A 248 -15.26 -1.44 11.54
N ILE A 249 -13.93 -1.47 11.50
CA ILE A 249 -13.07 -0.94 12.57
C ILE A 249 -13.28 0.57 12.73
N ARG A 250 -13.20 1.33 11.64
CA ARG A 250 -13.41 2.79 11.65
C ARG A 250 -14.75 3.18 12.28
N ASN A 251 -15.83 2.55 11.83
CA ASN A 251 -17.16 2.82 12.35
C ASN A 251 -17.26 2.43 13.84
N ARG A 252 -16.70 1.27 14.26
CA ARG A 252 -16.67 0.89 15.67
C ARG A 252 -15.88 1.86 16.55
N ILE A 253 -14.76 2.43 16.08
CA ILE A 253 -14.01 3.48 16.81
C ILE A 253 -14.96 4.66 17.10
N MET A 254 -15.65 5.16 16.07
CA MET A 254 -16.56 6.30 16.22
C MET A 254 -17.79 5.95 17.06
N ASP A 255 -18.41 4.77 16.86
CA ASP A 255 -19.53 4.30 17.68
C ASP A 255 -19.16 4.24 19.16
N CYS A 256 -17.96 3.76 19.50
CA CYS A 256 -17.45 3.73 20.87
C CYS A 256 -17.24 5.13 21.46
N CYS A 257 -16.68 6.06 20.69
CA CYS A 257 -16.47 7.44 21.14
C CYS A 257 -17.80 8.17 21.39
N GLU A 258 -18.72 8.13 20.42
CA GLU A 258 -20.04 8.78 20.49
C GLU A 258 -20.92 8.17 21.59
N THR A 259 -20.84 6.86 21.83
CA THR A 259 -21.56 6.20 22.93
C THR A 259 -20.98 6.59 24.29
N ALA A 260 -19.65 6.75 24.41
CA ALA A 260 -19.02 7.17 25.66
C ALA A 260 -19.34 8.64 26.03
N THR A 261 -19.60 9.49 25.03
CA THR A 261 -20.09 10.86 25.23
C THR A 261 -21.61 10.96 25.42
N PHE A 262 -22.35 9.84 25.42
CA PHE A 262 -23.80 9.87 25.61
C PHE A 262 -24.17 10.35 27.03
N LYS A 263 -25.32 11.03 27.14
CA LYS A 263 -25.78 11.63 28.39
C LYS A 263 -25.98 10.57 29.48
N ASP A 264 -25.57 10.91 30.70
CA ASP A 264 -25.70 10.09 31.92
C ASP A 264 -24.96 8.73 31.88
N GLN A 265 -24.02 8.54 30.95
CA GLN A 265 -23.19 7.34 30.85
C GLN A 265 -22.24 7.21 32.07
N SER A 266 -22.19 6.04 32.72
CA SER A 266 -21.31 5.79 33.87
C SER A 266 -19.83 5.73 33.49
N GLU A 267 -18.95 6.14 34.43
CA GLU A 267 -17.50 6.22 34.21
C GLU A 267 -16.86 4.85 33.92
N GLU A 268 -17.39 3.76 34.47
CA GLU A 268 -16.94 2.40 34.21
C GLU A 268 -17.20 1.99 32.75
N GLU A 269 -18.38 2.36 32.22
CA GLU A 269 -18.75 2.03 30.84
C GLU A 269 -18.09 2.98 29.85
N LYS A 270 -17.85 4.25 30.20
CA LYS A 270 -16.98 5.16 29.43
C LYS A 270 -15.57 4.57 29.28
N LYS A 271 -14.96 4.14 30.38
CA LYS A 271 -13.63 3.48 30.39
C LYS A 271 -13.63 2.20 29.58
N ARG A 272 -14.68 1.39 29.64
CA ARG A 272 -14.82 0.21 28.77
C ARG A 272 -14.88 0.60 27.30
N LEU A 273 -15.82 1.48 26.92
CA LEU A 273 -16.07 1.87 25.53
C LEU A 273 -14.82 2.50 24.88
N LEU A 274 -14.09 3.31 25.63
CA LEU A 274 -12.89 4.00 25.18
C LEU A 274 -11.60 3.17 25.30
N HIS A 275 -11.69 1.93 25.80
CA HIS A 275 -10.59 0.97 25.79
C HIS A 275 -10.59 0.14 24.50
N MET A 276 -9.58 0.38 23.67
CA MET A 276 -9.35 -0.26 22.38
C MET A 276 -8.28 -1.35 22.54
N VAL A 277 -8.64 -2.61 22.30
CA VAL A 277 -7.75 -3.77 22.44
C VAL A 277 -7.34 -4.31 21.08
N VAL A 278 -6.04 -4.56 20.90
CA VAL A 278 -5.45 -5.10 19.66
C VAL A 278 -4.75 -6.41 20.01
N VAL A 279 -5.06 -7.49 19.29
CA VAL A 279 -4.47 -8.82 19.52
C VAL A 279 -3.53 -9.18 18.37
N GLY A 280 -2.24 -9.35 18.69
CA GLY A 280 -1.17 -9.65 17.75
C GLY A 280 -0.15 -8.52 17.63
N GLY A 281 1.00 -8.67 18.27
CA GLY A 281 2.16 -7.79 18.19
C GLY A 281 3.01 -7.94 16.92
N GLY A 282 2.44 -8.53 15.86
CA GLY A 282 3.02 -8.48 14.51
C GLY A 282 2.81 -7.10 13.85
N PRO A 283 3.45 -6.83 12.69
CA PRO A 283 3.39 -5.52 12.03
C PRO A 283 1.96 -4.96 11.91
N THR A 284 0.99 -5.74 11.45
CA THR A 284 -0.41 -5.29 11.29
C THR A 284 -1.03 -4.72 12.57
N GLY A 285 -0.78 -5.33 13.74
CA GLY A 285 -1.34 -4.87 15.01
C GLY A 285 -0.55 -3.71 15.62
N VAL A 286 0.77 -3.68 15.41
CA VAL A 286 1.65 -2.57 15.83
C VAL A 286 1.35 -1.32 14.99
N GLU A 287 1.27 -1.44 13.67
CA GLU A 287 0.94 -0.33 12.77
C GLU A 287 -0.48 0.21 13.05
N PHE A 288 -1.45 -0.67 13.33
CA PHE A 288 -2.80 -0.25 13.72
C PHE A 288 -2.83 0.47 15.08
N ALA A 289 -2.13 -0.06 16.10
CA ALA A 289 -2.08 0.58 17.41
C ALA A 289 -1.43 1.98 17.35
N GLY A 290 -0.38 2.14 16.55
CA GLY A 290 0.26 3.44 16.29
C GLY A 290 -0.66 4.42 15.56
N GLU A 291 -1.28 4.01 14.45
CA GLU A 291 -2.23 4.86 13.70
C GLU A 291 -3.46 5.27 14.54
N LEU A 292 -3.95 4.37 15.41
CA LEU A 292 -5.06 4.64 16.33
C LEU A 292 -4.68 5.65 17.41
N GLN A 293 -3.49 5.52 18.00
CA GLN A 293 -2.97 6.48 18.98
C GLN A 293 -2.73 7.85 18.33
N ASP A 294 -2.20 7.87 17.11
CA ASP A 294 -2.02 9.10 16.32
C ASP A 294 -3.34 9.79 16.03
N PHE A 295 -4.38 9.04 15.66
CA PHE A 295 -5.72 9.58 15.40
C PHE A 295 -6.35 10.15 16.67
N PHE A 296 -6.19 9.47 17.80
CA PHE A 296 -6.63 10.00 19.09
C PHE A 296 -5.91 11.30 19.47
N HIS A 297 -4.58 11.32 19.38
CA HIS A 297 -3.76 12.47 19.77
C HIS A 297 -3.82 13.65 18.78
N SER A 298 -3.98 13.38 17.48
CA SER A 298 -3.97 14.41 16.43
C SER A 298 -5.36 14.95 16.12
N ASP A 299 -6.40 14.13 16.25
CA ASP A 299 -7.73 14.44 15.71
C ASP A 299 -8.81 14.30 16.79
N LEU A 300 -9.08 13.09 17.31
CA LEU A 300 -10.26 12.84 18.17
C LEU A 300 -10.30 13.72 19.42
N LYS A 301 -9.21 13.84 20.18
CA LYS A 301 -9.22 14.62 21.45
C LYS A 301 -9.44 16.13 21.25
N LYS A 302 -9.38 16.64 20.02
CA LYS A 302 -9.71 18.04 19.69
C LYS A 302 -11.21 18.24 19.43
N TRP A 303 -11.85 17.24 18.83
CA TRP A 303 -13.28 17.28 18.47
C TRP A 303 -14.16 16.74 19.60
N LEU A 304 -13.66 15.75 20.34
CA LEU A 304 -14.28 15.12 21.50
C LEU A 304 -13.33 15.25 22.71
N PRO A 305 -13.21 16.43 23.35
CA PRO A 305 -12.29 16.61 24.48
C PRO A 305 -12.67 15.74 25.69
N GLU A 306 -13.95 15.41 25.86
CA GLU A 306 -14.46 14.66 27.02
C GLU A 306 -14.06 13.17 27.04
N ILE A 307 -13.56 12.61 25.94
CA ILE A 307 -13.01 11.25 25.91
C ILE A 307 -11.54 11.17 26.35
N GLN A 308 -10.85 12.31 26.51
CA GLN A 308 -9.38 12.37 26.63
C GLN A 308 -8.84 11.50 27.77
N ASP A 309 -9.42 11.60 28.96
CA ASP A 309 -8.85 11.01 30.18
C ASP A 309 -9.21 9.52 30.35
N ASN A 310 -10.07 8.99 29.47
CA ASN A 310 -10.57 7.61 29.49
C ASN A 310 -10.15 6.78 28.25
N PHE A 311 -9.60 7.40 27.19
CA PHE A 311 -9.15 6.69 25.99
C PHE A 311 -7.86 5.90 26.24
N LYS A 312 -7.88 4.60 25.94
CA LYS A 312 -6.75 3.69 26.15
C LYS A 312 -6.59 2.71 25.00
N VAL A 313 -5.36 2.55 24.51
CA VAL A 313 -4.98 1.44 23.61
C VAL A 313 -4.24 0.36 24.40
N THR A 314 -4.48 -0.93 24.10
CA THR A 314 -3.72 -2.05 24.65
C THR A 314 -3.43 -3.10 23.59
N LEU A 315 -2.14 -3.39 23.39
CA LEU A 315 -1.65 -4.40 22.46
C LEU A 315 -1.32 -5.70 23.22
N VAL A 316 -2.00 -6.79 22.89
CA VAL A 316 -1.88 -8.11 23.51
C VAL A 316 -1.12 -9.04 22.59
N GLU A 317 -0.04 -9.64 23.08
CA GLU A 317 0.81 -10.60 22.35
C GLU A 317 1.12 -11.82 23.23
N ALA A 318 0.99 -13.02 22.67
CA ALA A 318 1.24 -14.28 23.37
C ALA A 318 2.74 -14.62 23.47
N LEU A 319 3.54 -14.12 22.53
CA LEU A 319 5.00 -14.22 22.54
C LEU A 319 5.64 -13.23 23.55
N PRO A 320 6.93 -13.39 23.91
CA PRO A 320 7.61 -12.52 24.88
C PRO A 320 7.76 -11.05 24.46
N ASN A 321 7.71 -10.77 23.15
CA ASN A 321 8.12 -9.53 22.52
C ASN A 321 7.12 -9.16 21.40
N VAL A 322 6.95 -7.87 21.11
CA VAL A 322 6.37 -7.41 19.83
C VAL A 322 7.39 -7.49 18.68
N LEU A 323 6.93 -7.41 17.43
CA LEU A 323 7.75 -7.43 16.21
C LEU A 323 8.86 -8.52 16.18
N PRO A 324 8.53 -9.80 16.44
CA PRO A 324 9.53 -10.87 16.66
C PRO A 324 10.40 -11.24 15.44
N MET A 325 10.18 -10.61 14.28
CA MET A 325 11.00 -10.74 13.08
C MET A 325 12.08 -9.64 12.93
N PHE A 326 12.10 -8.64 13.81
CA PHE A 326 13.08 -7.55 13.82
C PHE A 326 14.19 -7.82 14.82
N SER A 327 15.36 -7.20 14.62
CA SER A 327 16.45 -7.22 15.61
C SER A 327 16.02 -6.64 16.96
N LYS A 328 16.59 -7.18 18.06
CA LYS A 328 16.20 -6.81 19.43
C LYS A 328 16.24 -5.30 19.69
N GLN A 329 17.23 -4.58 19.14
CA GLN A 329 17.33 -3.12 19.28
C GLN A 329 16.08 -2.37 18.77
N LEU A 330 15.43 -2.88 17.71
CA LEU A 330 14.21 -2.31 17.15
C LEU A 330 12.97 -2.71 17.94
N ILE A 331 12.96 -3.89 18.56
CA ILE A 331 11.94 -4.31 19.53
C ILE A 331 12.00 -3.40 20.76
N ASP A 332 13.17 -3.31 21.42
CA ASP A 332 13.40 -2.46 22.60
C ASP A 332 13.03 -0.98 22.30
N TYR A 333 13.32 -0.48 21.09
CA TYR A 333 12.93 0.86 20.63
C TYR A 333 11.42 1.02 20.40
N THR A 334 10.75 -0.02 19.87
CA THR A 334 9.28 -0.02 19.64
C THR A 334 8.53 -0.05 20.97
N GLU A 335 8.92 -0.91 21.91
CA GLU A 335 8.32 -1.00 23.24
C GLU A 335 8.53 0.30 24.04
N LYS A 336 9.73 0.91 23.95
CA LYS A 336 9.97 2.25 24.52
C LYS A 336 9.08 3.32 23.88
N THR A 337 8.97 3.33 22.55
CA THR A 337 8.13 4.29 21.83
C THR A 337 6.66 4.16 22.23
N PHE A 338 6.11 2.94 22.23
CA PHE A 338 4.72 2.70 22.62
C PHE A 338 4.42 3.17 24.04
N LYS A 339 5.37 2.99 24.97
CA LYS A 339 5.27 3.51 26.34
C LYS A 339 5.32 5.04 26.41
N GLU A 340 6.08 5.71 25.53
CA GLU A 340 6.07 7.17 25.38
C GLU A 340 4.73 7.67 24.83
N GLU A 341 4.16 6.96 23.85
CA GLU A 341 2.84 7.28 23.26
C GLU A 341 1.64 6.73 24.08
N THR A 342 1.84 6.27 25.33
CA THR A 342 0.80 5.75 26.25
C THR A 342 0.07 4.45 25.86
N ILE A 343 0.62 3.66 24.94
CA ILE A 343 0.08 2.34 24.54
C ILE A 343 0.55 1.26 25.53
N ASP A 344 -0.39 0.55 26.18
CA ASP A 344 -0.11 -0.56 27.10
C ASP A 344 0.22 -1.84 26.30
N ILE A 345 1.43 -2.40 26.46
CA ILE A 345 1.81 -3.66 25.80
C ILE A 345 1.76 -4.81 26.82
N ARG A 346 0.93 -5.82 26.53
CA ARG A 346 0.81 -7.07 27.27
C ARG A 346 1.41 -8.21 26.46
N THR A 347 2.74 -8.38 26.55
CA THR A 347 3.41 -9.58 26.03
C THR A 347 3.18 -10.79 26.96
N LYS A 348 3.54 -11.99 26.51
CA LYS A 348 3.30 -13.28 27.22
C LYS A 348 1.84 -13.49 27.65
N THR A 349 0.90 -12.87 26.95
CA THR A 349 -0.52 -12.77 27.33
C THR A 349 -1.39 -13.34 26.21
N MET A 350 -2.04 -14.46 26.50
CA MET A 350 -2.79 -15.24 25.51
C MET A 350 -4.29 -15.19 25.78
N VAL A 351 -5.05 -14.62 24.84
CA VAL A 351 -6.53 -14.64 24.89
C VAL A 351 -7.04 -16.09 24.91
N LYS A 352 -8.03 -16.36 25.78
CA LYS A 352 -8.67 -17.68 25.96
C LYS A 352 -10.15 -17.68 25.62
N ASN A 353 -10.81 -16.53 25.77
CA ASN A 353 -12.22 -16.34 25.53
C ASN A 353 -12.49 -14.87 25.18
N VAL A 354 -13.53 -14.60 24.38
CA VAL A 354 -13.98 -13.26 24.02
C VAL A 354 -15.48 -13.15 24.28
N THR A 355 -15.89 -12.10 24.97
CA THR A 355 -17.31 -11.72 25.17
C THR A 355 -17.60 -10.40 24.45
N ASP A 356 -18.84 -9.93 24.50
CA ASP A 356 -19.28 -8.64 23.96
C ASP A 356 -18.67 -7.41 24.66
N LYS A 357 -18.18 -7.57 25.90
CA LYS A 357 -17.65 -6.47 26.73
C LYS A 357 -16.21 -6.63 27.23
N TYR A 358 -15.67 -7.84 27.26
CA TYR A 358 -14.30 -8.11 27.72
C TYR A 358 -13.68 -9.34 27.07
N ILE A 359 -12.35 -9.39 27.02
CA ILE A 359 -11.60 -10.61 26.75
C ILE A 359 -11.12 -11.23 28.06
N GLU A 360 -10.99 -12.56 28.08
CA GLU A 360 -10.30 -13.29 29.15
C GLU A 360 -8.94 -13.74 28.63
N ALA A 361 -7.87 -13.34 29.30
CA ALA A 361 -6.50 -13.55 28.87
C ALA A 361 -5.66 -14.19 29.96
N GLU A 362 -4.82 -15.15 29.59
CA GLU A 362 -3.82 -15.78 30.46
C GLU A 362 -2.49 -15.06 30.28
N SER A 363 -2.09 -14.22 31.23
CA SER A 363 -0.76 -13.61 31.28
C SER A 363 0.20 -14.47 32.10
N SER A 364 1.47 -14.50 31.68
CA SER A 364 2.54 -15.26 32.34
C SER A 364 3.53 -14.31 33.03
N GLY A 365 3.53 -14.31 34.35
CA GLY A 365 4.33 -13.41 35.18
C GLY A 365 5.85 -13.65 35.10
N PRO A 366 6.68 -12.76 35.67
CA PRO A 366 8.14 -12.93 35.71
C PRO A 366 8.60 -14.18 36.47
N ASP A 367 7.78 -14.68 37.39
CA ASP A 367 7.98 -15.92 38.16
C ASP A 367 7.43 -17.17 37.46
N GLY A 368 6.93 -17.03 36.23
CA GLY A 368 6.32 -18.10 35.45
C GLY A 368 4.90 -18.49 35.87
N LYS A 369 4.31 -17.83 36.88
CA LYS A 369 2.91 -18.10 37.24
C LYS A 369 1.97 -17.55 36.18
N LYS A 370 0.91 -18.32 35.91
CA LYS A 370 -0.17 -17.94 35.00
C LYS A 370 -1.29 -17.26 35.79
N GLN A 371 -1.73 -16.10 35.33
CA GLN A 371 -2.88 -15.38 35.86
C GLN A 371 -3.93 -15.22 34.77
N LEU A 372 -5.18 -15.55 35.08
CA LEU A 372 -6.31 -15.18 34.22
C LEU A 372 -6.76 -13.77 34.59
N GLU A 373 -6.65 -12.84 33.64
CA GLU A 373 -7.16 -11.47 33.77
C GLU A 373 -8.32 -11.22 32.80
N ARG A 374 -9.21 -10.29 33.17
CA ARG A 374 -10.29 -9.80 32.32
C ARG A 374 -9.95 -8.38 31.86
N ILE A 375 -9.92 -8.17 30.55
CA ILE A 375 -9.61 -6.87 29.94
C ILE A 375 -10.89 -6.38 29.25
N PRO A 376 -11.60 -5.39 29.82
CA PRO A 376 -12.76 -4.77 29.19
C PRO A 376 -12.37 -4.07 27.87
N TYR A 377 -13.31 -3.94 26.93
CA TYR A 377 -13.07 -3.22 25.68
C TYR A 377 -14.37 -2.69 25.04
N GLY A 378 -14.24 -1.69 24.17
CA GLY A 378 -15.28 -1.24 23.22
C GLY A 378 -14.99 -1.72 21.78
N LEU A 379 -13.71 -1.64 21.40
CA LEU A 379 -13.15 -2.23 20.17
C LEU A 379 -12.18 -3.36 20.49
N LEU A 380 -12.32 -4.49 19.81
CA LEU A 380 -11.34 -5.58 19.77
C LEU A 380 -10.91 -5.82 18.32
N VAL A 381 -9.65 -5.57 17.99
CA VAL A 381 -9.06 -5.87 16.68
C VAL A 381 -8.18 -7.12 16.74
N TRP A 382 -8.50 -8.11 15.91
CA TRP A 382 -7.79 -9.38 15.81
C TRP A 382 -6.82 -9.38 14.62
N ALA A 383 -5.58 -8.97 14.88
CA ALA A 383 -4.52 -8.77 13.89
C ALA A 383 -3.51 -9.94 13.82
N THR A 384 -3.88 -11.13 14.33
CA THR A 384 -3.01 -12.32 14.41
C THR A 384 -3.59 -13.54 13.69
N GLY A 385 -2.68 -14.42 13.23
CA GLY A 385 -3.00 -15.75 12.73
C GLY A 385 -3.51 -15.83 11.28
N ASN A 386 -2.88 -16.69 10.48
CA ASN A 386 -3.35 -17.12 9.15
C ASN A 386 -3.85 -18.57 9.23
N ALA A 387 -4.96 -18.89 8.58
CA ALA A 387 -5.55 -20.22 8.48
C ALA A 387 -5.85 -20.62 7.01
N LEU A 388 -5.98 -21.93 6.79
CA LEU A 388 -6.36 -22.51 5.50
C LEU A 388 -7.80 -22.15 5.11
N ARG A 389 -7.99 -21.57 3.92
CA ARG A 389 -9.33 -21.45 3.30
C ARG A 389 -9.91 -22.84 2.99
N PRO A 390 -11.25 -23.03 3.03
CA PRO A 390 -11.90 -24.32 2.77
C PRO A 390 -11.47 -25.00 1.46
N ILE A 391 -11.44 -24.28 0.34
CA ILE A 391 -10.98 -24.77 -0.98
C ILE A 391 -9.55 -25.33 -0.95
N VAL A 392 -8.64 -24.75 -0.15
CA VAL A 392 -7.26 -25.22 -0.03
C VAL A 392 -7.20 -26.49 0.83
N LYS A 393 -8.01 -26.55 1.89
CA LYS A 393 -8.15 -27.75 2.73
C LYS A 393 -8.76 -28.93 1.96
N ASP A 394 -9.73 -28.66 1.08
CA ASP A 394 -10.32 -29.68 0.20
C ASP A 394 -9.29 -30.25 -0.79
N LEU A 395 -8.55 -29.38 -1.49
CA LEU A 395 -7.50 -29.81 -2.43
C LEU A 395 -6.37 -30.61 -1.74
N ILE A 396 -6.01 -30.26 -0.49
CA ILE A 396 -5.07 -31.03 0.33
C ILE A 396 -5.58 -32.45 0.59
N ASN A 397 -6.89 -32.64 0.81
CA ASN A 397 -7.47 -33.96 1.03
C ASN A 397 -7.53 -34.82 -0.25
N GLN A 398 -7.63 -34.19 -1.43
CA GLN A 398 -7.68 -34.90 -2.72
C GLN A 398 -6.32 -35.48 -3.16
N ILE A 399 -5.20 -34.91 -2.73
CA ILE A 399 -3.85 -35.25 -3.24
C ILE A 399 -3.06 -36.05 -2.19
N PRO A 400 -2.76 -37.34 -2.38
CA PRO A 400 -2.07 -38.17 -1.37
C PRO A 400 -0.71 -37.64 -0.92
N ALA A 401 0.02 -36.93 -1.80
CA ALA A 401 1.30 -36.28 -1.48
C ALA A 401 1.16 -35.04 -0.57
N GLN A 402 -0.06 -34.55 -0.32
CA GLN A 402 -0.37 -33.42 0.57
C GLN A 402 -0.81 -33.88 1.97
N LYS A 403 -0.93 -35.20 2.23
CA LYS A 403 -1.49 -35.79 3.46
C LYS A 403 -0.90 -35.25 4.77
N ASP A 404 0.37 -34.83 4.77
CA ASP A 404 1.11 -34.33 5.95
C ASP A 404 1.10 -32.80 6.05
N SER A 405 0.59 -32.09 5.02
CA SER A 405 0.54 -30.64 5.03
C SER A 405 -0.58 -30.11 5.92
N ARG A 406 -0.28 -29.07 6.70
CA ARG A 406 -1.19 -28.48 7.71
C ARG A 406 -1.33 -26.96 7.62
N ARG A 407 -0.49 -26.29 6.82
CA ARG A 407 -0.37 -24.81 6.78
C ARG A 407 -0.69 -24.19 5.41
N GLY A 408 -0.68 -24.98 4.34
CA GLY A 408 -0.85 -24.56 2.94
C GLY A 408 -0.68 -25.77 2.02
N LEU A 409 -0.68 -25.57 0.71
CA LEU A 409 -0.26 -26.58 -0.26
C LEU A 409 1.27 -26.71 -0.22
N ALA A 410 1.79 -27.90 0.07
CA ALA A 410 3.21 -28.17 0.02
C ALA A 410 3.68 -28.13 -1.45
N VAL A 411 4.61 -27.25 -1.76
CA VAL A 411 5.14 -27.06 -3.13
C VAL A 411 6.59 -27.52 -3.27
N ASN A 412 7.03 -27.78 -4.49
CA ASN A 412 8.45 -27.95 -4.82
C ASN A 412 9.14 -26.60 -5.06
N GLU A 413 10.42 -26.64 -5.38
CA GLU A 413 11.26 -25.47 -5.67
C GLU A 413 10.87 -24.68 -6.95
N TYR A 414 9.98 -25.23 -7.79
CA TYR A 414 9.36 -24.55 -8.93
C TYR A 414 7.90 -24.13 -8.63
N LEU A 415 7.51 -24.14 -7.35
CA LEU A 415 6.19 -23.78 -6.82
C LEU A 415 5.04 -24.68 -7.32
N VAL A 416 5.35 -25.85 -7.89
CA VAL A 416 4.38 -26.90 -8.27
C VAL A 416 3.86 -27.56 -7.00
N VAL A 417 2.56 -27.78 -6.88
CA VAL A 417 1.94 -28.52 -5.78
C VAL A 417 2.40 -29.98 -5.83
N LYS A 418 3.06 -30.46 -4.76
CA LYS A 418 3.60 -31.84 -4.71
C LYS A 418 2.49 -32.86 -4.95
N GLY A 419 2.74 -33.82 -5.84
CA GLY A 419 1.73 -34.78 -6.32
C GLY A 419 0.94 -34.33 -7.54
N THR A 420 1.28 -33.19 -8.15
CA THR A 420 0.68 -32.70 -9.39
C THR A 420 1.76 -32.28 -10.39
N GLU A 421 1.38 -32.17 -11.67
CA GLU A 421 2.26 -31.66 -12.76
C GLU A 421 1.84 -30.27 -13.25
N ASN A 422 0.56 -29.92 -13.12
CA ASN A 422 -0.06 -28.75 -13.75
C ASN A 422 -0.79 -27.82 -12.75
N VAL A 423 -0.53 -27.97 -11.44
CA VAL A 423 -1.06 -27.10 -10.39
C VAL A 423 0.10 -26.44 -9.64
N TRP A 424 0.04 -25.11 -9.52
CA TRP A 424 1.00 -24.28 -8.78
C TRP A 424 0.29 -23.55 -7.64
N ALA A 425 1.02 -23.17 -6.59
CA ALA A 425 0.49 -22.36 -5.50
C ALA A 425 1.45 -21.22 -5.11
N VAL A 426 0.90 -20.06 -4.73
CA VAL A 426 1.66 -18.84 -4.38
C VAL A 426 1.04 -18.05 -3.22
N GLY A 427 1.88 -17.40 -2.42
CA GLY A 427 1.51 -16.62 -1.24
C GLY A 427 1.00 -17.47 -0.08
N ASP A 428 0.23 -16.86 0.83
CA ASP A 428 -0.20 -17.45 2.11
C ASP A 428 -0.89 -18.85 2.03
N CYS A 429 -1.31 -19.31 0.85
CA CYS A 429 -1.88 -20.66 0.65
C CYS A 429 -0.86 -21.73 0.24
N ALA A 430 0.43 -21.40 0.08
CA ALA A 430 1.51 -22.31 -0.26
C ALA A 430 2.48 -22.52 0.92
N VAL A 431 3.22 -23.64 0.92
CA VAL A 431 4.31 -23.92 1.86
C VAL A 431 5.61 -24.10 1.08
N ALA A 432 6.27 -22.97 0.80
CA ALA A 432 7.57 -22.88 0.13
C ALA A 432 8.75 -22.69 1.10
N ASN A 433 8.57 -23.02 2.39
CA ASN A 433 9.53 -22.79 3.49
C ASN A 433 9.85 -21.31 3.81
N TYR A 434 9.17 -20.35 3.20
CA TYR A 434 9.30 -18.91 3.48
C TYR A 434 8.14 -18.36 4.33
N ALA A 435 8.31 -17.15 4.87
CA ALA A 435 7.29 -16.49 5.69
C ALA A 435 6.11 -15.98 4.83
N PRO A 436 4.84 -16.13 5.27
CA PRO A 436 3.66 -15.67 4.54
C PRO A 436 3.60 -14.15 4.51
N THR A 437 4.14 -13.55 3.45
CA THR A 437 4.33 -12.11 3.31
C THR A 437 4.05 -11.65 1.88
N ALA A 438 3.63 -10.38 1.75
CA ALA A 438 3.47 -9.72 0.45
C ALA A 438 4.73 -9.79 -0.42
N GLN A 439 5.92 -9.70 0.20
CA GLN A 439 7.21 -9.70 -0.50
C GLN A 439 7.53 -11.09 -1.09
N VAL A 440 7.34 -12.17 -0.32
CA VAL A 440 7.47 -13.55 -0.80
C VAL A 440 6.47 -13.82 -1.93
N ALA A 441 5.19 -13.57 -1.69
CA ALA A 441 4.13 -13.79 -2.68
C ALA A 441 4.38 -13.04 -4.01
N ALA A 442 4.86 -11.79 -3.93
CA ALA A 442 5.18 -11.01 -5.12
C ALA A 442 6.38 -11.57 -5.92
N GLN A 443 7.39 -12.11 -5.23
CA GLN A 443 8.54 -12.74 -5.87
C GLN A 443 8.17 -14.11 -6.48
N GLU A 444 7.36 -14.91 -5.78
CA GLU A 444 6.81 -16.19 -6.26
C GLU A 444 5.98 -16.01 -7.55
N GLY A 445 5.03 -15.08 -7.55
CA GLY A 445 4.25 -14.74 -8.75
C GLY A 445 5.13 -14.24 -9.90
N ALA A 446 6.12 -13.40 -9.59
CA ALA A 446 7.10 -12.92 -10.57
C ALA A 446 8.09 -14.00 -11.05
N PHE A 447 8.25 -15.11 -10.33
CA PHE A 447 8.98 -16.29 -10.76
C PHE A 447 8.12 -17.13 -11.71
N LEU A 448 6.88 -17.48 -11.32
CA LEU A 448 5.95 -18.23 -12.18
C LEU A 448 5.71 -17.53 -13.52
N ALA A 449 5.59 -16.21 -13.55
CA ALA A 449 5.47 -15.44 -14.78
C ALA A 449 6.66 -15.67 -15.74
N ARG A 450 7.90 -15.65 -15.22
CA ARG A 450 9.11 -15.92 -16.02
C ARG A 450 9.14 -17.37 -16.49
N MET A 451 8.77 -18.31 -15.61
CA MET A 451 8.72 -19.73 -15.92
C MET A 451 7.70 -20.04 -17.03
N PHE A 452 6.45 -19.57 -16.91
CA PHE A 452 5.42 -19.78 -17.94
C PHE A 452 5.80 -19.12 -19.26
N ASN A 453 6.30 -17.86 -19.24
CA ASN A 453 6.79 -17.19 -20.44
C ASN A 453 7.95 -17.94 -21.13
N ASN A 454 8.74 -18.73 -20.39
CA ASN A 454 9.79 -19.59 -20.95
C ASN A 454 9.27 -20.98 -21.36
N MET A 455 8.28 -21.55 -20.66
CA MET A 455 7.60 -22.79 -21.05
C MET A 455 6.90 -22.64 -22.42
N ALA A 456 6.23 -21.50 -22.65
CA ALA A 456 5.61 -21.19 -23.93
C ALA A 456 6.65 -21.13 -25.07
N LYS A 457 7.74 -20.36 -24.88
CA LYS A 457 8.86 -20.26 -25.84
C LYS A 457 9.61 -21.58 -26.03
N THR A 458 9.60 -22.46 -25.03
CA THR A 458 10.14 -23.82 -25.13
C THR A 458 9.30 -24.64 -26.09
N ALA A 459 7.97 -24.66 -25.91
CA ALA A 459 7.06 -25.36 -26.82
C ALA A 459 7.05 -24.79 -28.24
N GLU A 460 7.13 -23.45 -28.39
CA GLU A 460 7.27 -22.75 -29.68
C GLU A 460 8.51 -23.25 -30.46
N ILE A 461 9.66 -23.28 -29.78
CA ILE A 461 10.94 -23.72 -30.38
C ILE A 461 10.94 -25.24 -30.64
N GLU A 462 10.30 -26.03 -29.79
CA GLU A 462 10.19 -27.48 -29.99
C GLU A 462 9.27 -27.82 -31.18
N GLY A 463 8.21 -27.05 -31.42
CA GLY A 463 7.41 -27.12 -32.65
C GLY A 463 8.22 -26.74 -33.90
N GLN A 464 8.91 -25.59 -33.87
CA GLN A 464 9.79 -25.14 -34.96
C GLN A 464 10.89 -26.17 -35.28
N LEU A 465 11.46 -26.82 -34.26
CA LEU A 465 12.46 -27.88 -34.44
C LEU A 465 11.89 -29.15 -35.08
N ALA A 466 10.64 -29.53 -34.77
CA ALA A 466 9.96 -30.65 -35.42
C ALA A 466 9.68 -30.35 -36.91
N GLU A 467 9.16 -29.16 -37.22
CA GLU A 467 8.94 -28.71 -38.61
C GLU A 467 10.25 -28.67 -39.41
N LEU A 468 11.32 -28.10 -38.84
CA LEU A 468 12.62 -28.02 -39.50
C LEU A 468 13.28 -29.39 -39.68
N SER A 469 13.05 -30.36 -38.78
CA SER A 469 13.53 -31.75 -38.98
C SER A 469 12.88 -32.37 -40.22
N ILE A 470 11.56 -32.21 -40.38
CA ILE A 470 10.81 -32.70 -41.55
C ILE A 470 11.25 -31.94 -42.83
N ALA A 471 11.57 -30.65 -42.71
CA ALA A 471 12.12 -29.87 -43.82
C ALA A 471 13.54 -30.32 -44.21
N GLN A 472 14.39 -30.70 -43.24
CA GLN A 472 15.75 -31.18 -43.49
C GLN A 472 15.75 -32.51 -44.28
N GLU A 473 14.86 -33.43 -43.93
CA GLU A 473 14.66 -34.70 -44.66
C GLU A 473 14.24 -34.47 -46.11
N LYS A 474 13.34 -33.49 -46.34
CA LYS A 474 12.76 -33.18 -47.67
C LYS A 474 13.61 -32.24 -48.50
N ALA A 475 14.68 -31.66 -47.97
CA ALA A 475 15.44 -30.61 -48.63
C ALA A 475 16.23 -31.13 -49.86
N PRO A 476 16.09 -30.48 -51.04
CA PRO A 476 16.77 -30.88 -52.27
C PRO A 476 18.24 -30.44 -52.26
N GLY A 477 19.15 -31.38 -52.51
CA GLY A 477 20.59 -31.13 -52.52
C GLY A 477 21.21 -30.90 -51.13
N LYS A 478 22.54 -30.74 -51.10
CA LYS A 478 23.31 -30.62 -49.86
C LYS A 478 23.16 -29.23 -49.20
N GLU A 479 23.28 -28.17 -49.99
CA GLU A 479 23.30 -26.78 -49.50
C GLU A 479 22.01 -26.39 -48.74
N ALA A 480 20.84 -26.82 -49.23
CA ALA A 480 19.56 -26.61 -48.55
C ALA A 480 19.51 -27.33 -47.19
N ARG A 481 20.06 -28.55 -47.09
CA ARG A 481 20.15 -29.32 -45.84
C ARG A 481 21.10 -28.67 -44.84
N ASP A 482 22.26 -28.21 -45.32
CA ASP A 482 23.27 -27.55 -44.49
C ASP A 482 22.72 -26.23 -43.91
N LYS A 483 21.91 -25.48 -44.68
CA LYS A 483 21.20 -24.29 -44.18
C LYS A 483 20.20 -24.63 -43.06
N VAL A 484 19.29 -25.58 -43.29
CA VAL A 484 18.28 -26.00 -42.31
C VAL A 484 18.95 -26.55 -41.04
N PHE A 485 20.06 -27.29 -41.17
CA PHE A 485 20.86 -27.76 -40.04
C PHE A 485 21.46 -26.60 -39.22
N GLY A 486 21.87 -25.51 -39.87
CA GLY A 486 22.31 -24.28 -39.21
C GLY A 486 21.18 -23.63 -38.38
N GLU A 487 19.98 -23.56 -38.93
CA GLU A 487 18.78 -23.02 -38.25
C GLU A 487 18.38 -23.91 -37.04
N ILE A 488 18.36 -25.24 -37.21
CA ILE A 488 18.17 -26.22 -36.13
C ILE A 488 19.21 -26.03 -35.01
N LYS A 489 20.49 -25.90 -35.36
CA LYS A 489 21.57 -25.71 -34.38
C LYS A 489 21.42 -24.40 -33.58
N ALA A 490 20.98 -23.33 -34.22
CA ALA A 490 20.71 -22.05 -33.56
C ALA A 490 19.51 -22.15 -32.60
N LEU A 491 18.41 -22.79 -33.02
CA LEU A 491 17.23 -23.04 -32.18
C LEU A 491 17.55 -23.96 -31.00
N GLN A 492 18.33 -25.03 -31.19
CA GLN A 492 18.81 -25.88 -30.08
C GLN A 492 19.66 -25.09 -29.07
N GLN A 493 20.52 -24.17 -29.53
CA GLN A 493 21.29 -23.31 -28.63
C GLN A 493 20.38 -22.34 -27.85
N ARG A 494 19.34 -21.79 -28.50
CA ARG A 494 18.32 -20.94 -27.86
C ARG A 494 17.51 -21.73 -26.83
N LEU A 495 17.08 -22.95 -27.16
CA LEU A 495 16.33 -23.85 -26.28
C LEU A 495 17.10 -24.17 -24.98
N ARG A 496 18.39 -24.51 -25.09
CA ARG A 496 19.26 -24.78 -23.93
C ARG A 496 19.34 -23.58 -22.97
N ARG A 497 19.37 -22.34 -23.49
CA ARG A 497 19.38 -21.10 -22.68
C ARG A 497 18.02 -20.75 -22.06
N ILE A 498 16.92 -21.27 -22.59
CA ILE A 498 15.55 -21.02 -22.09
C ILE A 498 15.16 -22.04 -21.02
N LYS A 499 15.56 -23.32 -21.20
CA LYS A 499 15.33 -24.39 -20.22
C LYS A 499 16.18 -24.26 -18.94
N SER A 500 17.27 -23.48 -18.95
CA SER A 500 18.13 -23.26 -17.77
C SER A 500 17.56 -22.25 -16.77
N ILE A 501 16.30 -22.41 -16.37
CA ILE A 501 15.72 -21.74 -15.19
C ILE A 501 16.13 -22.54 -13.95
N GLY A 502 16.77 -21.88 -12.98
CA GLY A 502 17.02 -22.45 -11.65
C GLY A 502 15.76 -22.42 -10.75
N PRO A 503 15.85 -23.02 -9.55
CA PRO A 503 14.76 -23.02 -8.58
C PRO A 503 14.34 -21.60 -8.14
N PHE A 504 13.19 -21.50 -7.48
CA PHE A 504 12.76 -20.27 -6.83
C PHE A 504 13.59 -20.03 -5.55
N GLU A 505 14.41 -18.98 -5.58
CA GLU A 505 15.11 -18.44 -4.42
C GLU A 505 14.47 -17.12 -3.99
N TYR A 506 14.02 -17.05 -2.74
CA TYR A 506 13.51 -15.81 -2.13
C TYR A 506 14.66 -14.86 -1.74
N SER A 507 14.60 -13.62 -2.22
CA SER A 507 15.50 -12.54 -1.82
C SER A 507 14.84 -11.66 -0.76
N HIS A 508 15.27 -11.77 0.50
CA HIS A 508 14.78 -10.89 1.57
C HIS A 508 15.28 -9.47 1.35
N GLN A 509 14.35 -8.51 1.20
CA GLN A 509 14.66 -7.10 0.93
C GLN A 509 14.57 -6.21 2.19
N GLY A 510 14.56 -6.84 3.37
CA GLY A 510 14.30 -6.19 4.64
C GLY A 510 12.82 -6.20 5.07
N SER A 511 12.62 -5.77 6.31
CA SER A 511 11.32 -5.62 6.99
C SER A 511 11.09 -4.17 7.43
N LEU A 512 9.83 -3.73 7.42
CA LEU A 512 9.40 -2.37 7.75
C LEU A 512 8.13 -2.42 8.63
N ALA A 513 8.02 -1.52 9.60
CA ALA A 513 6.80 -1.30 10.37
C ALA A 513 6.70 0.17 10.84
N TYR A 514 5.52 0.78 10.71
CA TYR A 514 5.17 2.03 11.38
C TYR A 514 4.91 1.80 12.88
N ILE A 515 5.26 2.77 13.74
CA ILE A 515 5.15 2.62 15.20
C ILE A 515 4.52 3.85 15.90
N GLY A 516 3.74 4.66 15.17
CA GLY A 516 3.10 5.88 15.70
C GLY A 516 4.02 7.11 15.70
N SER A 517 3.45 8.29 15.97
CA SER A 517 4.09 9.60 16.14
C SER A 517 5.19 9.94 15.12
N GLU A 518 4.92 9.67 13.84
CA GLU A 518 5.85 9.88 12.71
C GLU A 518 7.21 9.16 12.90
N LYS A 519 7.19 8.00 13.58
CA LYS A 519 8.33 7.07 13.77
C LYS A 519 8.04 5.74 13.06
N ALA A 520 9.09 5.10 12.51
CA ALA A 520 9.02 3.74 11.97
C ALA A 520 10.29 2.96 12.34
N VAL A 521 10.25 1.64 12.22
CA VAL A 521 11.42 0.75 12.28
C VAL A 521 11.68 0.08 10.92
N ALA A 522 12.95 -0.13 10.62
CA ALA A 522 13.42 -0.81 9.42
C ALA A 522 14.60 -1.72 9.76
N ASP A 523 14.56 -2.96 9.26
CA ASP A 523 15.67 -3.91 9.34
C ASP A 523 15.98 -4.34 7.90
N ILE A 524 17.06 -3.80 7.33
CA ILE A 524 17.34 -3.88 5.88
C ILE A 524 18.63 -4.65 5.62
N SER A 525 18.54 -5.80 4.95
CA SER A 525 19.72 -6.52 4.47
C SER A 525 20.42 -5.75 3.35
N TRP A 526 21.68 -5.36 3.57
CA TRP A 526 22.48 -4.55 2.65
C TRP A 526 23.93 -5.05 2.59
N PHE A 527 24.38 -5.41 1.39
CA PHE A 527 25.60 -6.20 1.15
C PHE A 527 25.64 -7.48 2.03
N ALA A 528 26.48 -7.50 3.06
CA ALA A 528 26.74 -8.67 3.91
C ALA A 528 26.29 -8.49 5.37
N GLY A 529 25.45 -7.49 5.66
CA GLY A 529 24.93 -7.22 7.00
C GLY A 529 23.50 -6.65 6.97
N ASN A 530 22.87 -6.60 8.14
CA ASN A 530 21.57 -5.97 8.32
C ASN A 530 21.74 -4.57 8.93
N ILE A 531 21.06 -3.59 8.35
CA ILE A 531 21.00 -2.22 8.84
C ILE A 531 19.68 -2.07 9.61
N ALA A 532 19.77 -2.12 10.93
CA ALA A 532 18.69 -1.78 11.84
C ALA A 532 18.60 -0.25 12.01
N SER A 533 17.41 0.33 11.81
CA SER A 533 17.16 1.77 11.92
C SER A 533 15.78 2.06 12.48
N GLY A 534 15.64 3.16 13.24
CA GLY A 534 14.39 3.56 13.89
C GLY A 534 14.23 5.08 14.02
N GLY A 535 12.99 5.57 13.93
CA GLY A 535 12.62 6.97 14.14
C GLY A 535 12.14 7.71 12.88
N THR A 536 12.19 9.04 12.90
CA THR A 536 11.52 9.89 11.89
C THR A 536 12.18 9.89 10.51
N ILE A 537 13.50 9.72 10.44
CA ILE A 537 14.19 9.51 9.14
C ILE A 537 13.76 8.16 8.54
N THR A 538 13.63 7.13 9.39
CA THR A 538 13.13 5.80 9.02
C THR A 538 11.66 5.83 8.59
N TYR A 539 10.84 6.70 9.18
CA TYR A 539 9.46 6.97 8.73
C TYR A 539 9.42 7.60 7.32
N ILE A 540 10.30 8.57 7.03
CA ILE A 540 10.41 9.13 5.67
C ILE A 540 10.84 8.03 4.67
N PHE A 541 11.75 7.13 5.08
CA PHE A 541 12.12 5.95 4.29
C PHE A 541 10.94 4.97 4.09
N TRP A 542 10.20 4.62 5.16
CA TRP A 542 8.99 3.78 5.13
C TRP A 542 7.99 4.33 4.10
N ARG A 543 7.69 5.64 4.13
CA ARG A 543 6.79 6.30 3.17
C ARG A 543 7.30 6.17 1.73
N SER A 544 8.59 6.43 1.51
CA SER A 544 9.23 6.31 0.20
C SER A 544 9.20 4.87 -0.34
N ALA A 545 9.50 3.88 0.52
CA ALA A 545 9.49 2.47 0.19
C ALA A 545 8.09 1.99 -0.20
N TYR A 546 7.05 2.21 0.63
CA TYR A 546 5.69 1.79 0.31
C TYR A 546 5.11 2.54 -0.91
N LEU A 547 5.44 3.82 -1.10
CA LEU A 547 5.10 4.55 -2.32
C LEU A 547 5.79 3.94 -3.56
N SER A 548 7.05 3.52 -3.45
CA SER A 548 7.74 2.82 -4.55
C SER A 548 7.08 1.48 -4.89
N MET A 549 6.59 0.74 -3.88
CA MET A 549 5.98 -0.58 -4.02
C MET A 549 4.52 -0.55 -4.51
N CYS A 550 3.80 0.58 -4.38
CA CYS A 550 2.40 0.75 -4.79
C CYS A 550 2.11 0.21 -6.20
N PHE A 551 0.93 -0.40 -6.39
CA PHE A 551 0.67 -1.20 -7.58
C PHE A 551 0.68 -0.39 -8.90
N SER A 552 -0.04 0.73 -8.95
CA SER A 552 -0.13 1.63 -10.12
C SER A 552 0.37 3.05 -9.82
N THR A 553 0.62 3.84 -10.87
CA THR A 553 0.90 5.29 -10.72
C THR A 553 -0.31 6.03 -10.14
N ARG A 554 -1.53 5.56 -10.41
CA ARG A 554 -2.77 6.04 -9.77
C ARG A 554 -2.70 5.84 -8.25
N ASN A 555 -2.38 4.64 -7.75
CA ASN A 555 -2.23 4.40 -6.31
C ASN A 555 -1.20 5.36 -5.69
N ARG A 556 -0.05 5.55 -6.34
CA ARG A 556 1.00 6.47 -5.86
C ARG A 556 0.51 7.90 -5.69
N ILE A 557 -0.16 8.44 -6.71
CA ILE A 557 -0.69 9.80 -6.67
C ILE A 557 -1.76 9.93 -5.57
N LEU A 558 -2.68 8.96 -5.47
CA LEU A 558 -3.74 8.99 -4.47
C LEU A 558 -3.21 8.88 -3.03
N VAL A 559 -2.28 7.96 -2.75
CA VAL A 559 -1.65 7.83 -1.41
C VAL A 559 -0.88 9.10 -1.04
N MET A 560 -0.15 9.74 -1.97
CA MET A 560 0.50 11.03 -1.71
C MET A 560 -0.52 12.14 -1.41
N LEU A 561 -1.65 12.17 -2.11
CA LEU A 561 -2.71 13.15 -1.88
C LEU A 561 -3.43 12.92 -0.55
N ASP A 562 -3.68 11.67 -0.15
CA ASP A 562 -4.27 11.35 1.16
C ASP A 562 -3.34 11.77 2.30
N TRP A 563 -2.07 11.41 2.20
CA TRP A 563 -1.01 11.87 3.10
C TRP A 563 -0.89 13.39 3.20
N ALA A 564 -1.13 14.12 2.10
CA ALA A 564 -1.17 15.58 2.10
C ALA A 564 -2.45 16.11 2.76
N LYS A 565 -3.63 15.56 2.41
CA LYS A 565 -4.92 15.92 3.05
C LYS A 565 -4.84 15.74 4.56
N ALA A 566 -4.44 14.55 5.03
CA ALA A 566 -4.38 14.22 6.45
C ALA A 566 -3.45 15.15 7.25
N LYS A 567 -2.33 15.60 6.65
CA LYS A 567 -1.39 16.53 7.30
C LYS A 567 -1.85 17.99 7.26
N ILE A 568 -2.70 18.38 6.30
CA ILE A 568 -3.17 19.77 6.11
C ILE A 568 -4.51 20.03 6.82
N PHE A 569 -5.44 19.08 6.76
CA PHE A 569 -6.81 19.23 7.25
C PHE A 569 -7.11 18.40 8.51
N GLY A 570 -6.19 17.52 8.94
CA GLY A 570 -6.46 16.45 9.88
C GLY A 570 -7.05 15.22 9.18
N ARG A 571 -7.27 14.15 9.94
CA ARG A 571 -8.00 12.96 9.47
C ARG A 571 -9.50 13.22 9.50
N ASP A 572 -10.23 12.61 8.58
CA ASP A 572 -11.69 12.61 8.61
C ASP A 572 -12.18 11.85 9.86
N VAL A 573 -13.26 12.33 10.50
CA VAL A 573 -13.92 11.71 11.67
C VAL A 573 -15.33 11.17 11.37
N SER A 574 -15.80 11.29 10.12
CA SER A 574 -17.11 10.80 9.68
C SER A 574 -17.19 9.26 9.60
N ARG A 575 -18.41 8.72 9.74
CA ARG A 575 -18.73 7.30 9.54
C ARG A 575 -18.82 6.99 8.04
N VAL A 576 -18.42 5.78 7.62
CA VAL A 576 -18.20 5.39 6.20
C VAL A 576 -18.77 4.02 5.85
#